data_AF-A0A0P6VQ49-F1
#
_entry.id   AF-A0A0P6VQ49-F1
#
_cell.length_a   1.000
_cell.length_b   1.000
_cell.length_c   1.000
_cell.angle_alpha   90.00
_cell.angle_beta   90.00
_cell.angle_gamma   90.00
#
_symmetry.space_group_name_H-M   'P 1'
#
loop_
_entity.id
_entity.type
_entity.pdbx_description
1 polymer ?
#
loop_
_entity_poly.entity_id
_entity_poly.type
_entity_poly.pdbx_seq_one_letter_code
_entity_poly.pdbx_strand_id
1 'polypeptide(L)'
;MVDIASIGRVAALSLFAGLLAVSAIPATAYDGTKCKAPGNCWEPKPGYPDQVAGSKYDPKHDPKELNKQSESLAAMADRNAKRVAHFKKTGKWEYDVAKIPN
;
A
#
# COMPACT_ATOMS: atom_id res chain seq x y z
N MET A 1 -55.84 28.64 -7.59
CA MET A 1 -55.98 27.29 -8.20
C MET A 1 -54.58 26.82 -8.54
N VAL A 2 -54.08 25.77 -7.88
CA VAL A 2 -52.80 25.14 -8.24
C VAL A 2 -53.11 24.12 -9.33
N ASP A 3 -52.61 24.35 -10.54
CA ASP A 3 -52.87 23.47 -11.68
C ASP A 3 -52.04 22.17 -11.59
N ILE A 4 -52.61 21.06 -12.06
CA ILE A 4 -52.01 19.71 -12.01
C ILE A 4 -50.63 19.69 -12.67
N ALA A 5 -50.42 20.51 -13.73
CA ALA A 5 -49.12 20.64 -14.38
C ALA A 5 -48.03 21.24 -13.46
N SER A 6 -48.42 22.11 -12.51
CA SER A 6 -47.52 22.72 -11.54
C SER A 6 -47.10 21.71 -10.46
N ILE A 7 -48.03 20.85 -10.02
CA ILE A 7 -47.77 19.76 -9.07
C ILE A 7 -46.80 18.74 -9.67
N GLY A 8 -46.98 18.37 -10.94
CA GLY A 8 -46.09 17.43 -11.64
C GLY A 8 -44.65 17.94 -11.79
N ARG A 9 -44.48 19.25 -12.06
CA ARG A 9 -43.15 19.87 -12.16
C ARG A 9 -42.43 19.94 -10.81
N VAL A 10 -43.15 20.32 -9.76
CA VAL A 10 -42.60 20.33 -8.38
C VAL A 10 -42.21 18.92 -7.95
N ALA A 11 -43.07 17.92 -8.19
CA ALA A 11 -42.77 16.53 -7.87
C ALA A 11 -41.53 16.01 -8.62
N ALA A 12 -41.40 16.32 -9.93
CA ALA A 12 -40.24 15.92 -10.72
C ALA A 12 -38.93 16.60 -10.23
N LEU A 13 -38.98 17.88 -9.88
CA LEU A 13 -37.84 18.61 -9.32
C LEU A 13 -37.44 18.06 -7.93
N SER A 14 -38.41 17.71 -7.08
CA SER A 14 -38.16 17.09 -5.77
C SER A 14 -37.54 15.69 -5.90
N LEU A 15 -37.98 14.89 -6.87
CA LEU A 15 -37.40 13.57 -7.17
C LEU A 15 -35.95 13.68 -7.68
N PHE A 16 -35.67 14.62 -8.59
CA PHE A 16 -34.31 14.86 -9.07
C PHE A 16 -33.38 15.40 -7.98
N ALA A 17 -33.86 16.31 -7.12
CA ALA A 17 -33.10 16.81 -5.99
C ALA A 17 -32.82 15.69 -4.96
N GLY A 18 -33.78 14.80 -4.70
CA GLY A 18 -33.59 13.61 -3.88
C GLY A 18 -32.54 12.65 -4.44
N LEU A 19 -32.52 12.45 -5.76
CA LEU A 19 -31.56 11.56 -6.43
C LEU A 19 -30.12 12.10 -6.39
N LEU A 20 -29.95 13.42 -6.53
CA LEU A 20 -28.65 14.10 -6.38
C LEU A 20 -28.16 14.13 -4.92
N ALA A 21 -29.06 14.10 -3.93
CA ALA A 21 -28.68 14.00 -2.52
C ALA A 21 -28.16 12.60 -2.15
N VAL A 22 -28.66 11.54 -2.81
CA VAL A 22 -28.20 10.15 -2.60
C VAL A 22 -26.85 9.88 -3.28
N SER A 23 -26.50 10.59 -4.36
CA SER A 23 -25.16 10.49 -4.97
C SER A 23 -24.06 11.20 -4.18
N ALA A 24 -24.42 12.00 -3.18
CA ALA A 24 -23.49 12.69 -2.28
C ALA A 24 -23.14 11.89 -1.01
N ILE A 25 -23.48 10.60 -0.92
CA ILE A 25 -23.00 9.73 0.16
C ILE A 25 -21.47 9.63 0.01
N PRO A 26 -20.67 10.16 0.96
CA PRO A 26 -19.22 9.99 0.91
C PRO A 26 -18.91 8.50 0.84
N ALA A 27 -17.93 8.12 0.01
CA ALA A 27 -17.42 6.76 -0.08
C ALA A 27 -16.70 6.37 1.23
N THR A 28 -17.48 6.11 2.27
CA THR A 28 -17.05 5.83 3.66
C THR A 28 -16.59 4.40 3.88
N ALA A 29 -16.54 3.58 2.84
CA ALA A 29 -16.48 2.14 3.04
C ALA A 29 -15.12 1.57 3.45
N TYR A 30 -14.09 2.42 3.51
CA TYR A 30 -12.87 2.20 4.30
C TYR A 30 -12.36 3.58 4.72
N ASP A 31 -12.68 3.99 5.95
CA ASP A 31 -12.36 5.31 6.51
C ASP A 31 -11.17 5.31 7.49
N GLY A 32 -10.62 4.13 7.78
CA GLY A 32 -9.45 3.94 8.64
C GLY A 32 -9.74 3.98 10.15
N THR A 33 -11.00 4.02 10.57
CA THR A 33 -11.37 4.16 12.00
C THR A 33 -11.71 2.84 12.70
N LYS A 34 -11.96 1.77 11.94
CA LYS A 34 -12.29 0.44 12.47
C LYS A 34 -11.03 -0.42 12.60
N CYS A 35 -10.57 -0.62 13.82
CA CYS A 35 -9.34 -1.35 14.10
C CYS A 35 -9.59 -2.79 14.56
N LYS A 36 -9.08 -3.78 13.81
CA LYS A 36 -9.10 -5.21 14.18
C LYS A 36 -8.27 -5.46 15.44
N ALA A 37 -7.20 -4.68 15.61
CA ALA A 37 -6.32 -4.61 16.78
C ALA A 37 -5.65 -3.22 16.83
N PRO A 38 -5.04 -2.80 17.96
CA PRO A 38 -4.27 -1.55 18.01
C PRO A 38 -3.22 -1.48 16.90
N GLY A 39 -3.26 -0.43 16.07
CA GLY A 39 -2.35 -0.23 14.93
C GLY A 39 -2.69 -1.02 13.66
N ASN A 40 -3.77 -1.83 13.66
CA ASN A 40 -4.26 -2.54 12.47
C ASN A 40 -5.72 -2.19 12.19
N CYS A 41 -5.91 -1.20 11.32
CA CYS A 41 -7.24 -0.69 10.96
C CYS A 41 -7.59 -0.92 9.49
N TRP A 42 -6.86 -1.79 8.79
CA TRP A 42 -7.09 -2.03 7.37
C TRP A 42 -8.38 -2.83 7.11
N GLU A 43 -9.15 -2.39 6.12
CA GLU A 43 -10.34 -3.07 5.59
C GLU A 43 -10.32 -3.07 4.04
N PRO A 44 -10.83 -4.12 3.37
CA PRO A 44 -11.02 -4.07 1.93
C PRO A 44 -12.16 -3.10 1.58
N LYS A 45 -11.98 -2.30 0.52
CA LYS A 45 -13.07 -1.47 -0.03
C LYS A 45 -14.19 -2.37 -0.59
N PRO A 46 -15.45 -1.88 -0.69
CA PRO A 46 -16.54 -2.64 -1.31
C PRO A 46 -16.18 -3.10 -2.72
N GLY A 47 -16.41 -4.38 -2.98
CA GLY A 47 -16.05 -5.02 -4.25
C GLY A 47 -14.60 -5.49 -4.37
N TYR A 48 -13.76 -5.30 -3.34
CA TYR A 48 -12.39 -5.82 -3.27
C TYR A 48 -12.29 -6.96 -2.25
N PRO A 49 -11.40 -7.96 -2.49
CA PRO A 49 -11.25 -9.10 -1.59
C PRO A 49 -10.39 -8.73 -0.37
N ASP A 50 -10.60 -9.42 0.75
CA ASP A 50 -9.74 -9.32 1.95
C ASP A 50 -8.35 -9.95 1.71
N GLN A 51 -8.27 -10.99 0.88
CA GLN A 51 -7.01 -11.60 0.42
C GLN A 51 -6.86 -11.51 -1.09
N VAL A 52 -5.69 -11.05 -1.56
CA VAL A 52 -5.42 -10.87 -2.99
C VAL A 52 -4.98 -12.15 -3.71
N ALA A 53 -4.47 -13.15 -2.97
CA ALA A 53 -4.03 -14.42 -3.55
C ALA A 53 -5.18 -15.14 -4.27
N GLY A 54 -4.95 -15.57 -5.51
CA GLY A 54 -5.97 -16.22 -6.35
C GLY A 54 -7.05 -15.28 -6.92
N SER A 55 -7.04 -13.99 -6.55
CA SER A 55 -7.96 -12.99 -7.11
C SER A 55 -7.46 -12.42 -8.44
N LYS A 56 -8.28 -11.61 -9.11
CA LYS A 56 -7.85 -10.81 -10.27
C LYS A 56 -6.80 -9.74 -9.94
N TYR A 57 -6.54 -9.50 -8.65
CA TYR A 57 -5.55 -8.55 -8.13
C TYR A 57 -4.32 -9.26 -7.52
N ASP A 58 -4.17 -10.57 -7.73
CA ASP A 58 -3.01 -11.33 -7.25
C ASP A 58 -1.71 -10.80 -7.87
N PRO A 59 -0.75 -10.29 -7.08
CA PRO A 59 0.48 -9.71 -7.60
C PRO A 59 1.48 -10.74 -8.11
N LYS A 60 1.34 -12.03 -7.75
CA LYS A 60 2.17 -13.14 -8.22
C LYS A 60 3.68 -12.87 -8.17
N HIS A 61 4.15 -12.23 -7.09
CA HIS A 61 5.56 -11.93 -6.91
C HIS A 61 6.41 -13.21 -6.94
N ASP A 62 7.51 -13.20 -7.70
CA ASP A 62 8.51 -14.27 -7.67
C ASP A 62 9.29 -14.19 -6.35
N PRO A 63 9.31 -15.25 -5.53
CA PRO A 63 10.10 -15.29 -4.30
C PRO A 63 11.59 -14.99 -4.51
N LYS A 64 12.15 -15.36 -5.67
CA LYS A 64 13.56 -15.07 -5.99
C LYS A 64 13.81 -13.57 -6.12
N GLU A 65 12.88 -12.83 -6.72
CA GLU A 65 13.00 -11.37 -6.85
C GLU A 65 12.85 -10.67 -5.49
N LEU A 66 11.91 -11.13 -4.65
CA LEU A 66 11.72 -10.57 -3.31
C LEU A 66 12.96 -10.72 -2.43
N ASN A 67 13.70 -11.82 -2.59
CA ASN A 67 14.88 -12.12 -1.75
C ASN A 67 16.14 -11.33 -2.11
N LYS A 68 16.24 -10.76 -3.33
CA LYS A 68 17.45 -10.05 -3.80
C LYS A 68 17.92 -8.92 -2.87
N GLN A 69 16.99 -8.23 -2.21
CA GLN A 69 17.33 -7.15 -1.28
C GLN A 69 18.11 -7.68 -0.07
N SER A 70 17.69 -8.80 0.50
CA SER A 70 18.36 -9.43 1.65
C SER A 70 19.73 -9.98 1.24
N GLU A 71 19.83 -10.63 0.08
CA GLU A 71 21.09 -11.16 -0.45
C GLU A 71 22.11 -10.05 -0.71
N SER A 72 21.67 -8.93 -1.28
CA SER A 72 22.51 -7.74 -1.49
C SER A 72 23.03 -7.18 -0.16
N LEU A 73 22.16 -7.06 0.85
CA LEU A 73 22.53 -6.59 2.19
C LEU A 73 23.53 -7.53 2.88
N ALA A 74 23.33 -8.85 2.78
CA ALA A 74 24.27 -9.83 3.33
C ALA A 74 25.66 -9.70 2.67
N ALA A 75 25.71 -9.64 1.33
CA ALA A 75 26.96 -9.47 0.62
C ALA A 75 27.63 -8.12 0.94
N MET A 76 26.85 -7.05 1.15
CA MET A 76 27.38 -5.76 1.61
C MET A 76 27.96 -5.84 3.02
N ALA A 77 27.26 -6.50 3.94
CA ALA A 77 27.71 -6.71 5.31
C ALA A 77 29.02 -7.52 5.35
N ASP A 78 29.14 -8.59 4.57
CA ASP A 78 30.36 -9.40 4.47
C ASP A 78 31.55 -8.60 3.95
N ARG A 79 31.33 -7.80 2.90
CA ARG A 79 32.39 -6.92 2.37
C ARG A 79 32.80 -5.87 3.40
N ASN A 80 31.85 -5.29 4.14
CA ASN A 80 32.15 -4.32 5.20
C ASN A 80 32.90 -4.95 6.37
N ALA A 81 32.53 -6.17 6.77
CA ALA A 81 33.23 -6.90 7.81
C ALA A 81 34.71 -7.13 7.45
N LYS A 82 34.99 -7.53 6.20
CA LYS A 82 36.36 -7.66 5.69
C LYS A 82 37.15 -6.35 5.75
N ARG A 83 36.55 -5.24 5.30
CA ARG A 83 37.18 -3.91 5.36
C ARG A 83 37.52 -3.49 6.79
N VAL A 84 36.56 -3.62 7.70
CA VAL A 84 36.74 -3.23 9.10
C VAL A 84 37.78 -4.12 9.78
N ALA A 85 37.78 -5.43 9.52
CA ALA A 85 38.77 -6.35 10.06
C ALA A 85 40.19 -5.98 9.58
N HIS A 86 40.37 -5.70 8.30
CA HIS A 86 41.64 -5.23 7.76
C HIS A 86 42.08 -3.91 8.42
N PHE A 87 41.19 -2.93 8.47
CA PHE A 87 41.49 -1.62 9.05
C PHE A 87 41.90 -1.72 10.52
N LYS A 88 41.20 -2.54 11.31
CA LYS A 88 41.55 -2.81 12.72
C LYS A 88 42.95 -3.45 12.86
N LYS A 89 43.31 -4.34 11.94
CA LYS A 89 44.60 -5.06 11.97
C LYS A 89 45.78 -4.18 11.54
N THR A 90 45.58 -3.32 10.55
CA THR A 90 46.69 -2.59 9.89
C THR A 90 46.74 -1.11 10.22
N GLY A 91 45.65 -0.53 10.72
CA GLY A 91 45.48 0.92 10.86
C GLY A 91 45.31 1.66 9.53
N LYS A 92 45.23 0.95 8.39
CA LYS A 92 45.08 1.52 7.05
C LYS A 92 43.76 1.07 6.43
N TRP A 93 42.97 2.01 5.93
CA TRP A 93 41.70 1.72 5.28
C TRP A 93 41.93 1.27 3.84
N GLU A 94 41.26 0.19 3.43
CA GLU A 94 41.16 -0.28 2.05
C GLU A 94 39.70 -0.61 1.74
N TYR A 95 39.15 -0.01 0.68
CA TYR A 95 37.75 -0.19 0.29
C TYR A 95 37.57 -1.36 -0.70
N ASP A 96 38.54 -1.53 -1.61
CA ASP A 96 38.52 -2.60 -2.59
C ASP A 96 38.90 -3.92 -1.91
N VAL A 97 37.90 -4.78 -1.71
CA VAL A 97 38.08 -6.07 -1.01
C VAL A 97 39.07 -6.98 -1.76
N ALA A 98 39.25 -6.80 -3.08
CA ALA A 98 40.23 -7.57 -3.85
C ALA A 98 41.69 -7.22 -3.51
N LYS A 99 41.93 -6.06 -2.86
CA LYS A 99 43.26 -5.62 -2.41
C LYS A 99 43.55 -5.94 -0.94
N ILE A 100 42.58 -6.49 -0.20
CA ILE A 100 42.77 -6.92 1.18
C ILE A 100 43.47 -8.28 1.18
N PRO A 101 44.63 -8.44 1.84
CA PRO A 101 45.30 -9.74 1.95
C PRO A 101 44.40 -10.77 2.65
N ASN A 102 44.37 -12.00 2.10
CA ASN A 102 43.68 -13.14 2.70
C ASN A 102 44.37 -13.62 3.99
#